data_AF-A0A2X2WGJ2-F1
#
_entry.id   AF-A0A2X2WGJ2-F1
#
_cell.length_a   1.000
_cell.length_b   1.000
_cell.length_c   1.000
_cell.angle_alpha   90.00
_cell.angle_beta   90.00
_cell.angle_gamma   90.00
#
_symmetry.space_group_name_H-M   'P 1'
#
loop_
_entity.id
_entity.type
_entity.pdbx_description
1 polymer ?
#
loop_
_entity_poly.entity_id
_entity_poly.type
_entity_poly.pdbx_seq_one_letter_code
_entity_poly.pdbx_strand_id
1 'polypeptide(L)'
;MIVSLDNFYHSHLYFVPARTEKEKLVGLEIVANFVTEDGNVRMPTELVMPRLSAEEQRCLFEEKLALLETCQHFFIQHKLIAWINLTPAVVASLLSDGEFVSHVRRFPFFGTDD
;
A
#
# COMPACT_ATOMS: atom_id res chain seq x y z
N MET A 1 9.15 3.91 -6.03
CA MET A 1 10.29 3.79 -5.10
C MET A 1 11.27 2.80 -5.70
N ILE A 2 12.58 3.04 -5.55
CA ILE A 2 13.62 2.09 -5.96
C ILE A 2 14.20 1.47 -4.70
N VAL A 3 14.25 0.15 -4.65
CA VAL A 3 14.86 -0.62 -3.56
C VAL A 3 16.16 -1.24 -4.08
N SER A 4 17.25 -1.04 -3.35
CA SER A 4 18.54 -1.67 -3.66
C SER A 4 18.71 -2.93 -2.81
N LEU A 5 18.43 -4.10 -3.40
CA LEU A 5 18.77 -5.40 -2.83
C LEU A 5 20.00 -5.97 -3.57
N ASP A 6 19.86 -7.16 -4.14
CA ASP A 6 20.85 -7.77 -5.05
C ASP A 6 20.80 -7.10 -6.46
N ASN A 7 19.70 -6.44 -6.78
CA ASN A 7 19.44 -5.61 -7.97
C ASN A 7 18.59 -4.39 -7.56
N PHE A 8 18.42 -3.43 -8.48
CA PHE A 8 17.46 -2.34 -8.34
C PHE A 8 16.06 -2.82 -8.70
N TYR A 9 15.13 -2.68 -7.75
CA TYR A 9 13.73 -3.03 -7.94
C TYR A 9 12.83 -1.80 -7.82
N HIS A 10 11.85 -1.68 -8.70
CA HIS A 10 10.83 -0.64 -8.68
C HIS A 10 9.54 -1.17 -8.07
N SER A 11 8.93 -0.39 -7.18
CA SER A 11 7.58 -0.64 -6.67
C SER A 11 6.53 -0.39 -7.76
N HIS A 12 5.79 -1.42 -8.13
CA HIS A 12 4.58 -1.30 -8.94
C HIS A 12 3.36 -1.61 -8.06
N LEU A 13 2.42 -0.68 -7.98
CA LEU A 13 1.22 -0.81 -7.16
C LEU A 13 0.07 -1.37 -7.99
N TYR A 14 -0.69 -2.27 -7.38
CA TYR A 14 -1.86 -2.89 -7.99
C TYR A 14 -3.04 -2.88 -7.01
N PHE A 15 -4.25 -2.81 -7.56
CA PHE A 15 -5.48 -2.99 -6.80
C PHE A 15 -5.98 -4.43 -6.93
N VAL A 16 -6.17 -5.09 -5.80
CA VAL A 16 -6.80 -6.41 -5.73
C VAL A 16 -8.27 -6.21 -5.32
N PRO A 17 -9.25 -6.65 -6.14
CA PRO A 17 -10.67 -6.46 -5.84
C PRO A 17 -11.15 -7.41 -4.76
N ALA A 18 -11.70 -6.87 -3.68
CA ALA A 18 -12.47 -7.62 -2.70
C ALA A 18 -13.95 -7.61 -3.09
N ARG A 19 -14.55 -8.80 -3.19
CA ARG A 19 -15.94 -8.98 -3.62
C ARG A 19 -16.71 -9.81 -2.60
N THR A 20 -18.01 -9.54 -2.48
CA THR A 20 -18.91 -10.42 -1.73
C THR A 20 -19.16 -11.73 -2.49
N GLU A 21 -19.83 -12.68 -1.83
CA GLU A 21 -20.34 -13.90 -2.46
C GLU A 21 -21.22 -13.65 -3.69
N LYS A 22 -21.83 -12.46 -3.79
CA LYS A 22 -22.66 -12.03 -4.93
C LYS A 22 -21.87 -11.26 -5.99
N GLU A 23 -20.54 -11.39 -5.98
CA GLU A 23 -19.60 -10.72 -6.88
C GLU A 23 -19.62 -9.18 -6.85
N LYS A 24 -20.31 -8.58 -5.87
CA LYS A 24 -20.33 -7.12 -5.72
C LYS A 24 -18.99 -6.66 -5.16
N LEU A 25 -18.34 -5.72 -5.85
CA LEU A 25 -17.13 -5.06 -5.36
C LEU A 25 -17.44 -4.29 -4.08
N VAL A 26 -16.70 -4.58 -3.01
CA VAL A 26 -16.82 -3.91 -1.71
C VAL A 26 -15.61 -3.05 -1.38
N GLY A 27 -14.46 -3.35 -1.99
CA GLY A 27 -13.26 -2.56 -1.80
C GLY A 27 -12.10 -3.05 -2.64
N LEU A 28 -10.96 -2.39 -2.44
CA LEU A 28 -9.72 -2.69 -3.13
C LEU A 28 -8.58 -2.73 -2.11
N GLU A 29 -7.79 -3.80 -2.15
CA GLU A 29 -6.52 -3.86 -1.43
C GLU A 29 -5.40 -3.35 -2.32
N ILE A 30 -4.50 -2.53 -1.76
CA ILE A 30 -3.29 -2.10 -2.47
C ILE A 30 -2.11 -2.99 -2.11
N VAL A 31 -1.66 -3.72 -3.13
CA VAL A 31 -0.48 -4.55 -3.07
C VAL A 31 0.65 -3.92 -3.89
N ALA A 32 1.88 -4.12 -3.43
CA ALA A 32 3.06 -3.82 -4.23
C ALA A 32 3.54 -5.09 -4.91
N ASN A 33 4.17 -4.96 -6.07
CA ASN A 33 5.09 -5.94 -6.61
C ASN A 33 6.40 -5.22 -6.91
N PHE A 34 7.50 -5.94 -6.78
CA PHE A 34 8.83 -5.40 -7.05
C PHE A 34 9.35 -5.98 -8.35
N VAL A 35 9.70 -5.12 -9.29
CA VAL A 35 10.18 -5.52 -10.62
C VAL A 35 11.54 -4.93 -10.89
N THR A 36 12.43 -5.68 -11.54
CA THR A 36 13.71 -5.13 -12.00
C THR A 36 13.48 -4.06 -13.06
N GLU A 37 14.46 -3.17 -13.28
CA GLU A 37 14.37 -2.08 -14.26
C GLU A 37 14.06 -2.57 -15.69
N ASP A 38 14.58 -3.74 -16.05
CA ASP A 38 14.31 -4.41 -17.33
C ASP A 38 12.97 -5.18 -17.36
N GLY A 39 12.25 -5.25 -16.24
CA GLY A 39 10.93 -5.89 -16.09
C GLY A 39 10.94 -7.42 -16.18
N ASN A 40 12.11 -8.03 -16.36
CA ASN A 40 12.25 -9.47 -16.60
C ASN A 40 12.04 -10.31 -15.33
N VAL A 41 12.31 -9.75 -14.16
CA VAL A 41 12.18 -10.45 -12.88
C VAL A 41 11.17 -9.74 -12.01
N ARG A 42 10.23 -10.52 -11.47
CA ARG A 42 9.27 -10.06 -10.45
C ARG A 42 9.62 -10.73 -9.13
N MET A 43 9.74 -9.94 -8.08
CA MET A 43 10.00 -10.43 -6.75
C MET A 43 8.72 -10.31 -5.89
N PRO A 44 8.27 -11.42 -5.27
CA PRO A 44 7.15 -11.40 -4.33
C PRO A 44 7.41 -10.43 -3.19
N THR A 45 6.36 -9.71 -2.79
CA THR A 45 6.44 -8.72 -1.70
C THR A 45 6.87 -9.36 -0.39
N GLU A 46 6.45 -10.59 -0.08
CA GLU A 46 6.87 -11.30 1.13
C GLU A 46 8.38 -11.55 1.21
N LEU A 47 9.08 -11.59 0.07
CA LEU A 47 10.53 -11.78 0.03
C LEU A 47 11.29 -10.44 0.09
N VAL A 48 10.67 -9.35 -0.36
CA VAL A 48 11.27 -8.01 -0.36
C VAL A 48 11.06 -7.31 0.99
N MET A 49 9.84 -7.40 1.54
CA MET A 49 9.45 -6.67 2.77
C MET A 49 10.40 -6.87 3.96
N PRO A 50 10.89 -8.09 4.27
CA PRO A 50 11.81 -8.30 5.39
C PRO A 50 13.20 -7.66 5.18
N ARG A 51 13.55 -7.33 3.93
CA ARG A 51 14.84 -6.75 3.55
C ARG A 51 14.80 -5.23 3.45
N LEU A 52 13.61 -4.63 3.43
CA LEU A 52 13.44 -3.18 3.44
C LEU A 52 13.77 -2.61 4.82
N SER A 53 14.53 -1.52 4.84
CA SER A 53 14.70 -0.69 6.04
C SER A 53 13.37 -0.07 6.48
N ALA A 54 13.31 0.41 7.73
CA ALA A 54 12.09 1.04 8.26
C ALA A 54 11.67 2.28 7.45
N GLU A 55 12.64 3.08 6.99
CA GLU A 55 12.40 4.24 6.13
C GLU A 55 11.85 3.83 4.76
N GLU A 56 12.42 2.78 4.17
CA GLU A 56 11.94 2.22 2.91
C GLU A 56 10.51 1.67 3.02
N GLN A 57 10.18 0.99 4.12
CA GLN A 57 8.81 0.52 4.38
C GLN A 57 7.84 1.69 4.55
N ARG A 58 8.26 2.77 5.20
CA ARG A 58 7.47 3.99 5.33
C ARG A 58 7.25 4.66 3.97
N CYS A 59 8.30 4.80 3.17
CA CYS A 59 8.23 5.38 1.83
C CYS A 59 7.25 4.59 0.94
N LEU A 60 7.32 3.26 0.95
CA LEU A 60 6.38 2.41 0.23
C LEU A 60 4.93 2.63 0.69
N PHE A 61 4.71 2.79 2.00
CA PHE A 61 3.38 3.07 2.53
C PHE A 61 2.87 4.44 2.07
N GLU A 62 3.71 5.47 2.09
CA GLU A 62 3.38 6.81 1.59
C GLU A 62 3.05 6.80 0.09
N GLU A 63 3.75 6.02 -0.73
CA GLU A 63 3.40 5.83 -2.15
C GLU A 63 2.00 5.24 -2.33
N LYS A 64 1.62 4.26 -1.49
CA LYS A 64 0.27 3.68 -1.53
C LYS A 64 -0.79 4.70 -1.11
N LEU A 65 -0.50 5.55 -0.11
CA LEU A 65 -1.40 6.65 0.27
C LEU A 65 -1.58 7.66 -0.87
N ALA A 66 -0.50 8.04 -1.55
CA ALA A 66 -0.55 8.97 -2.68
C ALA A 66 -1.39 8.42 -3.85
N LEU A 67 -1.33 7.10 -4.09
CA LEU A 67 -2.19 6.44 -5.06
C LEU A 67 -3.67 6.52 -4.66
N LEU A 68 -3.99 6.29 -3.37
CA LEU A 68 -5.36 6.45 -2.87
C LEU A 68 -5.86 7.88 -2.96
N GLU A 69 -5.01 8.86 -2.70
CA GLU A 69 -5.37 10.28 -2.85
C GLU A 69 -5.72 10.61 -4.30
N THR A 70 -4.94 10.10 -5.25
CA THR A 70 -5.20 10.26 -6.69
C THR A 70 -6.53 9.63 -7.09
N CYS A 71 -6.88 8.48 -6.49
CA CYS A 71 -8.10 7.74 -6.80
C CYS A 71 -9.26 8.02 -5.82
N GLN A 72 -9.14 8.98 -4.89
CA GLN A 72 -10.06 9.12 -3.76
C GLN A 72 -11.52 9.29 -4.16
N HIS A 73 -11.77 9.98 -5.28
CA HIS A 73 -13.12 10.22 -5.76
C HIS A 73 -13.84 8.92 -6.14
N PHE A 74 -13.13 7.96 -6.70
CA PHE A 74 -13.67 6.65 -7.06
C PHE A 74 -14.13 5.87 -5.81
N PHE A 75 -13.31 5.86 -4.75
CA PHE A 75 -13.65 5.19 -3.50
C PHE A 75 -14.88 5.81 -2.84
N ILE A 76 -14.93 7.15 -2.77
CA ILE A 76 -16.05 7.88 -2.16
C ILE A 76 -17.33 7.68 -2.96
N GLN A 77 -17.29 7.84 -4.29
CA GLN A 77 -18.46 7.74 -5.15
C GLN A 77 -19.09 6.35 -5.11
N HIS A 78 -18.26 5.31 -5.14
CA HIS A 78 -18.73 3.92 -5.16
C HIS A 78 -18.89 3.31 -3.76
N LYS A 79 -18.61 4.09 -2.70
CA LYS A 79 -18.64 3.64 -1.29
C LYS A 79 -17.79 2.39 -1.08
N LEU A 80 -16.59 2.39 -1.66
CA LEU A 80 -15.64 1.29 -1.58
C LEU A 80 -14.67 1.51 -0.42
N ILE A 81 -14.22 0.42 0.18
CA ILE A 81 -13.20 0.41 1.21
C ILE A 81 -11.82 0.24 0.55
N ALA A 82 -10.81 0.94 1.05
CA ALA A 82 -9.41 0.69 0.71
C ALA A 82 -8.71 -0.05 1.85
N TRP A 83 -7.94 -1.09 1.51
CA TRP A 83 -7.06 -1.79 2.44
C TRP A 83 -5.60 -1.61 2.04
N ILE A 84 -4.76 -1.39 3.04
CA ILE A 84 -3.31 -1.37 2.90
C ILE A 84 -2.70 -2.20 4.03
N ASN A 85 -1.84 -3.15 3.66
CA ASN A 85 -1.08 -3.92 4.64
C ASN A 85 -0.14 -3.01 5.45
N LEU A 86 -0.25 -3.11 6.78
CA LEU A 86 0.59 -2.41 7.73
C LEU A 86 1.77 -3.28 8.14
N THR A 87 2.96 -2.69 8.19
CA THR A 87 4.15 -3.36 8.72
C THR A 87 4.46 -2.86 10.12
N PRO A 88 5.21 -3.63 10.94
CA PRO A 88 5.62 -3.16 12.27
C PRO A 88 6.34 -1.81 12.25
N ALA A 89 7.15 -1.53 11.22
CA ALA A 89 7.85 -0.25 11.08
C ALA A 89 6.89 0.93 10.82
N VAL A 90 5.87 0.72 9.96
CA VAL A 90 4.83 1.72 9.70
C VAL A 90 3.98 1.92 10.96
N VAL A 91 3.62 0.86 11.68
CA VAL A 91 2.89 0.95 12.95
C VAL A 91 3.69 1.77 13.98
N ALA A 92 4.99 1.51 14.14
CA ALA A 92 5.83 2.29 15.03
C ALA A 92 5.88 3.79 14.64
N SER A 93 5.91 4.07 13.33
CA SER A 93 5.85 5.44 12.79
C SER A 93 4.52 6.11 13.09
N LEU A 94 3.39 5.41 12.89
CA LEU A 94 2.05 5.90 13.23
C LEU A 94 1.91 6.17 14.74
N LEU A 95 2.49 5.36 15.60
CA LEU A 95 2.40 5.58 17.05
C LEU A 95 3.25 6.76 17.52
N SER A 96 4.29 7.13 16.77
CA SER A 96 5.29 8.11 17.18
C SER A 96 5.13 9.48 16.49
N ASP A 97 4.50 9.52 15.31
CA ASP A 97 4.38 10.70 14.46
C ASP A 97 2.90 11.12 14.29
N GLY A 98 2.50 12.14 15.05
CA GLY A 98 1.12 12.64 15.04
C GLY A 98 0.71 13.32 13.73
N GLU A 99 1.66 13.86 12.96
CA GLU A 99 1.39 14.44 11.64
C GLU A 99 1.07 13.32 10.65
N PHE A 100 1.86 12.25 10.67
CA PHE A 100 1.65 11.08 9.84
C PHE A 100 0.29 10.40 10.10
N VAL A 101 -0.10 10.26 11.37
CA VAL A 101 -1.45 9.77 11.73
C VAL A 101 -2.53 10.68 11.19
N SER A 102 -2.35 12.00 11.33
CA SER A 102 -3.32 12.97 10.83
C SER A 102 -3.47 12.87 9.32
N HIS A 103 -2.37 12.64 8.59
CA HIS A 103 -2.40 12.40 7.15
C HIS A 103 -3.21 11.15 6.78
N VAL A 104 -2.97 10.01 7.44
CA VAL A 104 -3.71 8.76 7.19
C VAL A 104 -5.20 8.90 7.53
N ARG A 105 -5.54 9.64 8.60
CA ARG A 105 -6.94 9.86 9.01
C ARG A 105 -7.75 10.72 8.04
N ARG A 106 -7.12 11.40 7.09
CA ARG A 106 -7.83 12.21 6.08
C ARG A 106 -8.60 11.36 5.07
N PHE A 107 -8.31 10.07 4.98
CA PHE A 107 -8.95 9.17 4.03
C PHE A 107 -10.18 8.50 4.67
N PRO A 108 -11.42 8.93 4.33
CA PRO A 108 -12.65 8.45 4.99
C PRO A 108 -13.05 7.02 4.60
N PHE A 109 -12.32 6.40 3.67
CA PHE A 109 -12.61 5.09 3.09
C PHE A 109 -11.58 4.01 3.51
N PHE A 110 -10.68 4.31 4.45
CA PHE A 110 -9.85 3.27 5.06
C PHE A 110 -10.69 2.38 5.99
N GLY A 111 -10.66 1.07 5.73
CA GLY A 111 -11.19 0.08 6.64
C GLY A 111 -10.09 -0.48 7.54
N THR A 112 -10.42 -0.71 8.80
CA THR A 112 -9.72 -1.72 9.61
C THR A 112 -10.42 -3.04 9.36
N ASP A 113 -9.68 -4.10 9.02
CA ASP A 113 -10.22 -5.46 9.04
C ASP A 113 -10.79 -5.72 10.44
N ASP A 114 -12.10 -6.00 10.51
CA ASP A 114 -12.79 -6.55 11.68
C ASP A 114 -13.36 -7.92 11.28
#